data_AF-A0A1T1H906-F1
#
_entry.id   AF-A0A1T1H906-F1
#
_cell.length_a   1.000
_cell.length_b   1.000
_cell.length_c   1.000
_cell.angle_alpha   90.00
_cell.angle_beta   90.00
_cell.angle_gamma   90.00
#
_symmetry.space_group_name_H-M   'P 1'
#
loop_
_entity.id
_entity.type
_entity.pdbx_description
1 polymer ?
#
loop_
_entity_poly.entity_id
_entity_poly.type
_entity_poly.pdbx_seq_one_letter_code
_entity_poly.pdbx_strand_id
1 'polypeptide(L)'
;MHYPETKLPNVGTTIFSVMSQLAAEHRAINLSQGFPDFDGPQLIRDRVVHYMQSGANQYAPFIGVPSLRQAIKDKVARHYGADVDAESEVTVTSGASEAIYAAITATVRQGDEVIVFDPCYDCYEPAVELNGGVCRHVALDLPEFKINWLALEQAISPRTRMIIVNAPHNPSGVSLSRDELDRLAELIRDTNILLLGDEVYEHIVFDGQSHNSLLTHKELARRSFVISSFGKTYHITGWKVGYCIAPVALSTELRKVHQYITFCTPTPMQLAIADYMNTHPEYESELSGFYQEKRDIFCHEIRRSRFGFTPAKGGYFQLADYSQISDMDDVSFARWLTTEAGVAAIPVSVFCEQPKPDARLIRFCFAKNEETLKHAGERLCRL
;
A
#
# COMPACT_ATOMS: atom_id res chain seq x y z
N MET A 1 -1.77 14.20 -38.61
CA MET A 1 -2.64 13.64 -37.56
C MET A 1 -2.11 14.17 -36.24
N HIS A 2 -2.86 15.01 -35.54
CA HIS A 2 -2.44 15.54 -34.24
C HIS A 2 -3.01 14.60 -33.17
N TYR A 3 -2.15 13.75 -32.61
CA TYR A 3 -2.50 12.98 -31.42
C TYR A 3 -2.68 13.93 -30.22
N PRO A 4 -3.49 13.56 -29.21
CA PRO A 4 -3.65 14.39 -28.02
C PRO A 4 -2.31 14.55 -27.29
N GLU A 5 -2.08 15.75 -26.74
CA GLU A 5 -0.98 15.98 -25.81
C GLU A 5 -1.21 15.17 -24.53
N THR A 6 -0.15 14.54 -24.02
CA THR A 6 -0.24 13.74 -22.79
C THR A 6 -0.57 14.64 -21.60
N LYS A 7 -1.49 14.16 -20.73
CA LYS A 7 -1.75 14.79 -19.43
C LYS A 7 -0.70 14.45 -18.36
N LEU A 8 0.20 13.51 -18.65
CA LEU A 8 1.20 12.98 -17.72
C LEU A 8 2.53 12.79 -18.47
N PRO A 9 3.25 13.87 -18.82
CA PRO A 9 4.49 13.79 -19.58
C PRO A 9 5.64 13.08 -18.84
N ASN A 10 5.56 13.03 -17.51
CA ASN A 10 6.59 12.44 -16.65
C ASN A 10 6.31 10.98 -16.27
N VAL A 11 5.16 10.43 -16.66
CA VAL A 11 4.76 9.06 -16.29
C VAL A 11 5.21 8.08 -17.37
N GLY A 12 6.18 7.22 -17.01
CA GLY A 12 6.64 6.09 -17.81
C GLY A 12 5.97 4.77 -17.44
N THR A 13 6.53 3.67 -17.95
CA THR A 13 6.17 2.32 -17.48
C THR A 13 6.66 2.15 -16.04
N THR A 14 5.82 1.60 -15.16
CA THR A 14 6.18 1.43 -13.74
C THR A 14 7.45 0.58 -13.57
N ILE A 15 8.29 0.94 -12.59
CA ILE A 15 9.51 0.18 -12.28
C ILE A 15 9.21 -1.29 -11.98
N PHE A 16 8.04 -1.59 -11.41
CA PHE A 16 7.60 -2.95 -11.14
C PHE A 16 7.48 -3.77 -12.41
N SER A 17 6.86 -3.23 -13.46
CA SER A 17 6.73 -3.90 -14.75
C SER A 17 8.10 -4.13 -15.39
N VAL A 18 8.98 -3.12 -15.36
CA VAL A 18 10.34 -3.20 -15.90
C VAL A 18 11.14 -4.31 -15.22
N MET A 19 11.20 -4.33 -13.89
CA MET A 19 11.98 -5.32 -13.15
C MET A 19 11.39 -6.74 -13.26
N SER A 20 10.06 -6.85 -13.38
CA SER A 20 9.40 -8.15 -13.60
C SER A 20 9.75 -8.75 -14.96
N GLN A 21 9.73 -7.91 -15.99
CA GLN A 21 10.11 -8.33 -17.34
C GLN A 21 11.57 -8.75 -17.38
N LEU A 22 12.47 -7.94 -16.80
CA LEU A 22 13.89 -8.27 -16.72
C LEU A 22 14.13 -9.60 -15.97
N ALA A 23 13.40 -9.82 -14.87
CA ALA A 23 13.48 -11.07 -14.13
C ALA A 23 13.05 -12.28 -14.98
N ALA A 24 11.98 -12.14 -15.77
CA ALA A 24 11.51 -13.20 -16.65
C ALA A 24 12.52 -13.51 -17.77
N GLU A 25 13.07 -12.48 -18.41
CA GLU A 25 14.06 -12.60 -19.49
C GLU A 25 15.34 -13.33 -19.02
N HIS A 26 15.78 -13.05 -17.79
CA HIS A 26 16.99 -13.65 -17.21
C HIS A 26 16.73 -14.88 -16.32
N ARG A 27 15.47 -15.32 -16.19
CA ARG A 27 15.05 -16.41 -15.27
C ARG A 27 15.57 -16.17 -13.83
N ALA A 28 15.55 -14.90 -13.42
CA ALA A 28 15.90 -14.48 -12.07
C ALA A 28 14.77 -14.80 -11.10
N ILE A 29 15.11 -15.00 -9.82
CA ILE A 29 14.12 -15.11 -8.76
C ILE A 29 13.49 -13.73 -8.56
N ASN A 30 12.18 -13.62 -8.74
CA ASN A 30 11.49 -12.34 -8.71
C ASN A 30 11.07 -11.95 -7.28
N LEU A 31 11.93 -11.21 -6.59
CA LEU A 31 11.59 -10.54 -5.33
C LEU A 31 11.24 -9.05 -5.53
N SER A 32 11.08 -8.60 -6.78
CA SER A 32 10.76 -7.20 -7.10
C SER A 32 9.25 -6.95 -7.02
N GLN A 33 8.42 -7.92 -7.44
CA GLN A 33 6.97 -7.84 -7.41
C GLN A 33 6.39 -7.95 -6.00
N GLY A 34 5.60 -6.95 -5.64
CA GLY A 34 4.81 -6.88 -4.40
C GLY A 34 3.51 -7.67 -4.47
N PHE A 35 3.59 -8.97 -4.76
CA PHE A 35 2.49 -9.91 -4.58
C PHE A 35 2.99 -11.34 -4.28
N PRO A 36 2.18 -12.18 -3.61
CA PRO A 36 2.51 -13.58 -3.31
C PRO A 36 2.80 -14.46 -4.55
N ASP A 37 3.77 -15.37 -4.47
CA ASP A 37 3.94 -16.47 -5.45
C ASP A 37 3.19 -17.76 -5.02
N PHE A 38 2.28 -17.61 -4.06
CA PHE A 38 1.33 -18.62 -3.57
C PHE A 38 -0.09 -18.07 -3.72
N ASP A 39 -1.07 -18.97 -3.81
CA ASP A 39 -2.48 -18.59 -4.00
C ASP A 39 -3.16 -18.23 -2.67
N GLY A 40 -4.29 -17.53 -2.75
CA GLY A 40 -5.13 -17.21 -1.60
C GLY A 40 -5.93 -18.42 -1.08
N PRO A 41 -6.60 -18.26 0.08
CA PRO A 41 -7.35 -19.33 0.72
C PRO A 41 -8.32 -20.02 -0.26
N GLN A 42 -8.33 -21.36 -0.30
CA GLN A 42 -9.21 -22.09 -1.23
C GLN A 42 -10.68 -21.74 -0.99
N LEU A 43 -11.09 -21.59 0.27
CA LEU A 43 -12.47 -21.31 0.66
C LEU A 43 -13.02 -20.03 0.05
N ILE A 44 -12.24 -18.93 0.01
CA ILE A 44 -12.70 -17.69 -0.62
C ILE A 44 -12.87 -17.85 -2.14
N ARG A 45 -11.98 -18.62 -2.79
CA ARG A 45 -12.05 -18.92 -4.23
C ARG A 45 -13.29 -19.78 -4.56
N ASP A 46 -13.59 -20.78 -3.74
CA ASP A 46 -14.78 -21.63 -3.89
C ASP A 46 -16.07 -20.82 -3.76
N ARG A 47 -16.13 -19.84 -2.85
CA ARG A 47 -17.29 -18.94 -2.74
C ARG A 47 -17.48 -18.06 -3.96
N VAL A 48 -16.41 -17.60 -4.62
CA VAL A 48 -16.54 -16.88 -5.90
C VAL A 48 -17.17 -17.76 -6.97
N VAL A 49 -16.68 -19.00 -7.12
CA VAL A 49 -17.25 -19.97 -8.07
C VAL A 49 -18.73 -20.20 -7.78
N HIS A 50 -19.09 -20.39 -6.51
CA HIS A 50 -20.47 -20.55 -6.08
C HIS A 50 -21.36 -19.38 -6.51
N TYR A 51 -20.96 -18.14 -6.21
CA TYR A 51 -21.76 -16.96 -6.53
C TYR A 51 -21.89 -16.71 -8.04
N MET A 52 -20.83 -17.00 -8.81
CA MET A 52 -20.90 -16.94 -10.26
C MET A 52 -21.91 -17.94 -10.82
N GLN A 53 -21.89 -19.18 -10.32
CA GLN A 53 -22.81 -20.25 -10.73
C GLN A 53 -24.24 -20.01 -10.25
N SER A 54 -24.43 -19.37 -9.08
CA SER A 54 -25.75 -19.05 -8.53
C SER A 54 -26.39 -17.83 -9.18
N GLY A 55 -25.76 -17.22 -10.19
CA GLY A 55 -26.31 -16.12 -10.97
C GLY A 55 -26.05 -14.72 -10.41
N ALA A 56 -25.17 -14.56 -9.42
CA ALA A 56 -24.81 -13.24 -8.84
C ALA A 56 -23.85 -12.44 -9.75
N ASN A 57 -24.16 -12.37 -11.05
CA ASN A 57 -23.29 -11.83 -12.09
C ASN A 57 -23.70 -10.41 -12.55
N GLN A 58 -24.81 -9.89 -12.05
CA GLN A 58 -25.31 -8.54 -12.37
C GLN A 58 -24.73 -7.50 -11.42
N TYR A 59 -24.96 -6.21 -11.73
CA TYR A 59 -24.42 -5.09 -10.95
C TYR A 59 -24.71 -5.20 -9.45
N ALA A 60 -23.67 -4.94 -8.65
CA ALA A 60 -23.81 -4.67 -7.23
C ALA A 60 -24.35 -3.24 -7.03
N PRO A 61 -24.88 -2.91 -5.84
CA PRO A 61 -25.04 -1.52 -5.43
C PRO A 61 -23.72 -0.77 -5.58
N PHE A 62 -23.77 0.46 -6.06
CA PHE A 62 -22.56 1.22 -6.40
C PHE A 62 -21.63 1.45 -5.20
N ILE A 63 -22.17 1.58 -3.98
CA ILE A 63 -21.34 1.68 -2.76
C ILE A 63 -20.75 0.35 -2.28
N GLY A 64 -21.14 -0.77 -2.88
CA GLY A 64 -20.79 -2.13 -2.48
C GLY A 64 -21.97 -2.95 -1.94
N VAL A 65 -21.84 -4.27 -1.98
CA VAL A 65 -22.89 -5.19 -1.48
C VAL A 65 -23.06 -5.03 0.04
N PRO A 66 -24.30 -5.06 0.56
CA PRO A 66 -24.56 -4.81 1.99
C PRO A 66 -23.81 -5.74 2.93
N SER A 67 -23.73 -7.04 2.59
CA SER A 67 -23.04 -8.04 3.42
C SER A 67 -21.55 -7.73 3.58
N LEU A 68 -20.89 -7.23 2.54
CA LEU A 68 -19.48 -6.87 2.60
C LEU A 68 -19.26 -5.62 3.43
N ARG A 69 -20.11 -4.59 3.24
CA ARG A 69 -20.02 -3.35 4.03
C ARG A 69 -20.25 -3.61 5.52
N GLN A 70 -21.18 -4.50 5.87
CA GLN A 70 -21.39 -4.93 7.24
C GLN A 70 -20.16 -5.69 7.80
N ALA A 71 -19.61 -6.64 7.04
CA ALA A 71 -18.40 -7.36 7.45
C ALA A 71 -17.20 -6.41 7.67
N ILE A 72 -17.06 -5.37 6.85
CA ILE A 72 -16.05 -4.31 7.02
C ILE A 72 -16.29 -3.53 8.33
N LYS A 73 -17.53 -3.12 8.63
CA LYS A 73 -17.87 -2.48 9.91
C LYS A 73 -17.47 -3.36 11.10
N ASP A 74 -17.85 -4.63 11.06
CA ASP A 74 -17.60 -5.57 12.17
C ASP A 74 -16.10 -5.83 12.36
N LYS A 75 -15.35 -5.93 11.26
CA LYS A 75 -13.87 -5.97 11.28
C LYS A 75 -13.29 -4.73 11.99
N VAL A 76 -13.72 -3.54 11.58
CA VAL A 76 -13.19 -2.26 12.08
C VAL A 76 -13.45 -2.11 13.57
N ALA A 77 -14.65 -2.48 14.03
CA ALA A 77 -14.97 -2.51 15.45
C ALA A 77 -14.07 -3.48 16.22
N ARG A 78 -13.78 -4.66 15.65
CA ARG A 78 -12.93 -5.70 16.27
C ARG A 78 -11.46 -5.26 16.40
N HIS A 79 -10.87 -4.71 15.35
CA HIS A 79 -9.44 -4.37 15.32
C HIS A 79 -9.12 -3.00 15.91
N TYR A 80 -10.00 -2.02 15.71
CA TYR A 80 -9.72 -0.62 16.02
C TYR A 80 -10.63 -0.05 17.13
N GLY A 81 -11.67 -0.77 17.54
CA GLY A 81 -12.67 -0.26 18.48
C GLY A 81 -13.45 0.95 17.94
N ALA A 82 -13.39 1.19 16.62
CA ALA A 82 -14.06 2.29 15.96
C ALA A 82 -15.47 1.85 15.50
N ASP A 83 -16.47 2.67 15.81
CA ASP A 83 -17.83 2.47 15.31
C ASP A 83 -18.00 3.26 14.00
N VAL A 84 -18.10 2.52 12.90
CA VAL A 84 -18.32 3.07 11.55
C VAL A 84 -19.69 2.64 11.05
N ASP A 85 -20.36 3.50 10.30
CA ASP A 85 -21.64 3.16 9.69
C ASP A 85 -21.46 2.49 8.32
N ALA A 86 -21.97 1.27 8.18
CA ALA A 86 -21.78 0.46 6.99
C ALA A 86 -22.44 1.08 5.73
N GLU A 87 -23.54 1.84 5.89
CA GLU A 87 -24.27 2.43 4.76
C GLU A 87 -23.70 3.78 4.32
N SER A 88 -23.24 4.61 5.26
CA SER A 88 -22.86 6.00 5.00
C SER A 88 -21.36 6.26 5.00
N GLU A 89 -20.55 5.39 5.62
CA GLU A 89 -19.11 5.61 5.78
C GLU A 89 -18.22 4.60 5.04
N VAL A 90 -18.77 3.42 4.67
CA VAL A 90 -18.03 2.38 3.93
C VAL A 90 -18.34 2.44 2.44
N THR A 91 -17.32 2.50 1.59
CA THR A 91 -17.46 2.41 0.12
C THR A 91 -16.51 1.36 -0.43
N VAL A 92 -17.06 0.32 -1.07
CA VAL A 92 -16.28 -0.72 -1.77
C VAL A 92 -15.81 -0.17 -3.12
N THR A 93 -14.58 -0.47 -3.49
CA THR A 93 -13.94 0.03 -4.71
C THR A 93 -13.18 -1.09 -5.43
N SER A 94 -12.84 -0.87 -6.70
CA SER A 94 -12.10 -1.83 -7.54
C SER A 94 -10.60 -1.81 -7.22
N GLY A 95 -10.29 -2.15 -5.97
CA GLY A 95 -8.97 -2.14 -5.38
C GLY A 95 -8.65 -0.81 -4.72
N ALA A 96 -7.68 -0.83 -3.80
CA ALA A 96 -7.23 0.37 -3.10
C ALA A 96 -6.73 1.48 -4.04
N SER A 97 -6.16 1.13 -5.20
CA SER A 97 -5.76 2.11 -6.22
C SER A 97 -6.93 2.97 -6.71
N GLU A 98 -8.12 2.38 -6.87
CA GLU A 98 -9.31 3.14 -7.25
C GLU A 98 -9.79 4.03 -6.09
N ALA A 99 -9.79 3.52 -4.86
CA ALA A 99 -10.11 4.31 -3.67
C ALA A 99 -9.17 5.53 -3.51
N ILE A 100 -7.86 5.35 -3.70
CA ILE A 100 -6.86 6.42 -3.64
C ILE A 100 -7.18 7.48 -4.69
N TYR A 101 -7.37 7.04 -5.95
CA TYR A 101 -7.69 7.94 -7.05
C TYR A 101 -9.01 8.68 -6.81
N ALA A 102 -10.04 8.00 -6.31
CA ALA A 102 -11.35 8.59 -6.03
C ALA A 102 -11.29 9.60 -4.89
N ALA A 103 -10.56 9.32 -3.80
CA ALA A 103 -10.37 10.24 -2.68
C ALA A 103 -9.64 11.52 -3.10
N ILE A 104 -8.54 11.38 -3.86
CA ILE A 104 -7.78 12.50 -4.41
C ILE A 104 -8.65 13.30 -5.37
N THR A 105 -9.29 12.66 -6.35
CA THR A 105 -10.15 13.33 -7.35
C THR A 105 -11.35 14.04 -6.74
N ALA A 106 -11.92 13.48 -5.67
CA ALA A 106 -13.06 14.09 -4.99
C ALA A 106 -12.71 15.37 -4.23
N THR A 107 -11.43 15.59 -3.90
CA THR A 107 -11.04 16.62 -2.93
C THR A 107 -9.97 17.58 -3.39
N VAL A 108 -9.06 17.17 -4.26
CA VAL A 108 -7.97 18.00 -4.80
C VAL A 108 -8.49 18.83 -5.97
N ARG A 109 -8.19 20.13 -5.93
CA ARG A 109 -8.51 21.10 -6.98
C ARG A 109 -7.23 21.67 -7.58
N GLN A 110 -7.41 22.42 -8.67
CA GLN A 110 -6.30 23.11 -9.32
C GLN A 110 -5.55 24.02 -8.33
N GLY A 111 -4.26 23.80 -8.20
CA GLY A 111 -3.35 24.56 -7.34
C GLY A 111 -3.31 24.12 -5.87
N ASP A 112 -4.13 23.14 -5.47
CA ASP A 112 -4.03 22.53 -4.14
C ASP A 112 -2.70 21.79 -3.97
N GLU A 113 -2.15 21.83 -2.77
CA GLU A 113 -0.92 21.11 -2.42
C GLU A 113 -1.26 19.82 -1.67
N VAL A 114 -0.66 18.70 -2.08
CA VAL A 114 -0.79 17.39 -1.42
C VAL A 114 0.57 16.97 -0.90
N ILE A 115 0.68 16.78 0.41
CA ILE A 115 1.93 16.32 1.02
C ILE A 115 2.04 14.80 0.90
N VAL A 116 3.19 14.33 0.42
CA VAL A 116 3.56 12.92 0.33
C VAL A 116 4.90 12.69 1.01
N PHE A 117 5.12 11.49 1.57
CA PHE A 117 6.36 11.17 2.29
C PHE A 117 7.27 10.29 1.44
N ASP A 118 8.48 10.77 1.14
CA ASP A 118 9.45 10.00 0.37
C ASP A 118 10.23 9.02 1.28
N PRO A 119 10.41 7.76 0.86
CA PRO A 119 9.99 7.19 -0.43
C PRO A 119 8.49 6.86 -0.49
N CYS A 120 7.76 7.32 -1.50
CA CYS A 120 6.30 7.17 -1.63
C CYS A 120 5.87 6.17 -2.72
N TYR A 121 4.64 5.66 -2.63
CA TYR A 121 4.09 4.76 -3.65
C TYR A 121 3.72 5.55 -4.93
N ASP A 122 4.05 4.97 -6.09
CA ASP A 122 4.08 5.64 -7.39
C ASP A 122 2.70 6.07 -7.93
N CYS A 123 1.60 5.61 -7.33
CA CYS A 123 0.26 5.96 -7.79
C CYS A 123 -0.29 7.27 -7.21
N TYR A 124 0.36 7.87 -6.20
CA TYR A 124 -0.15 9.07 -5.54
C TYR A 124 -0.02 10.30 -6.43
N GLU A 125 1.19 10.58 -6.90
CA GLU A 125 1.50 11.80 -7.66
C GLU A 125 0.73 11.93 -8.97
N PRO A 126 0.61 10.88 -9.82
CA PRO A 126 -0.17 10.98 -11.05
C PRO A 126 -1.65 11.31 -10.80
N ALA A 127 -2.23 10.82 -9.70
CA ALA A 127 -3.61 11.13 -9.33
C ALA A 127 -3.77 12.60 -8.92
N VAL A 128 -2.78 13.17 -8.22
CA VAL A 128 -2.75 14.58 -7.83
C VAL A 128 -2.59 15.47 -9.08
N GLU A 129 -1.62 15.15 -9.95
CA GLU A 129 -1.34 15.90 -11.19
C GLU A 129 -2.55 15.93 -12.14
N LEU A 130 -3.23 14.78 -12.32
CA LEU A 130 -4.41 14.68 -13.18
C LEU A 130 -5.57 15.59 -12.75
N ASN A 131 -5.62 15.97 -11.47
CA ASN A 131 -6.58 16.88 -10.85
C ASN A 131 -6.05 18.31 -10.68
N GLY A 132 -4.87 18.61 -11.22
CA GLY A 132 -4.25 19.94 -11.19
C GLY A 132 -3.65 20.32 -9.83
N GLY A 133 -3.51 19.37 -8.91
CA GLY A 133 -2.79 19.58 -7.66
C GLY A 133 -1.28 19.49 -7.84
N VAL A 134 -0.54 19.82 -6.79
CA VAL A 134 0.92 19.77 -6.75
C VAL A 134 1.37 18.94 -5.54
N CYS A 135 2.21 17.94 -5.77
CA CYS A 135 2.83 17.19 -4.68
C CYS A 135 3.89 18.04 -3.96
N ARG A 136 3.88 17.99 -2.63
CA ARG A 136 4.93 18.51 -1.76
C ARG A 136 5.59 17.33 -1.06
N HIS A 137 6.79 16.98 -1.52
CA HIS A 137 7.52 15.84 -0.99
C HIS A 137 8.20 16.20 0.33
N VAL A 138 7.98 15.37 1.35
CA VAL A 138 8.68 15.43 2.64
C VAL A 138 9.47 14.14 2.78
N ALA A 139 10.79 14.23 2.71
CA ALA A 139 11.65 13.06 2.86
C ALA A 139 11.63 12.52 4.31
N LEU A 140 11.45 11.22 4.46
CA LEU A 140 11.62 10.54 5.74
C LEU A 140 13.10 10.50 6.15
N ASP A 141 13.34 10.58 7.46
CA ASP A 141 14.70 10.57 8.01
C ASP A 141 15.26 9.14 7.99
N LEU A 142 16.42 8.96 7.36
CA LEU A 142 17.15 7.69 7.33
C LEU A 142 18.04 7.54 8.58
N PRO A 143 18.32 6.31 9.03
CA PRO A 143 17.89 5.03 8.47
C PRO A 143 16.52 4.52 8.95
N GLU A 144 15.89 5.16 9.94
CA GLU A 144 14.67 4.66 10.58
C GLU A 144 13.38 4.97 9.82
N PHE A 145 13.44 5.76 8.73
CA PHE A 145 12.29 6.24 7.96
C PHE A 145 11.23 6.94 8.82
N LYS A 146 11.67 7.72 9.81
CA LYS A 146 10.77 8.50 10.68
C LYS A 146 10.29 9.76 9.96
N ILE A 147 9.09 10.22 10.32
CA ILE A 147 8.58 11.51 9.86
C ILE A 147 9.49 12.61 10.40
N ASN A 148 10.04 13.42 9.49
CA ASN A 148 10.71 14.66 9.85
C ASN A 148 9.64 15.73 10.11
N TRP A 149 9.25 15.87 11.38
CA TRP A 149 8.16 16.74 11.79
C TRP A 149 8.39 18.23 11.50
N LEU A 150 9.65 18.68 11.57
CA LEU A 150 9.99 20.07 11.22
C LEU A 150 9.81 20.30 9.72
N ALA A 151 10.27 19.35 8.88
CA ALA A 151 10.07 19.43 7.44
C ALA A 151 8.60 19.34 7.06
N LEU A 152 7.82 18.50 7.75
CA LEU A 152 6.36 18.43 7.56
C LEU A 152 5.68 19.75 7.92
N GLU A 153 6.00 20.35 9.06
CA GLU A 153 5.47 21.66 9.47
C GLU A 153 5.82 22.76 8.44
N GLN A 154 7.06 22.75 7.93
CA GLN A 154 7.51 23.70 6.90
C GLN A 154 6.86 23.49 5.52
N ALA A 155 6.46 22.25 5.21
CA ALA A 155 5.79 21.92 3.96
C ALA A 155 4.30 22.31 3.96
N ILE A 156 3.70 22.52 5.14
CA ILE A 156 2.31 22.96 5.27
C ILE A 156 2.20 24.44 4.86
N SER A 157 1.22 24.72 4.01
CA SER A 157 0.88 26.05 3.55
C SER A 157 -0.64 26.26 3.53
N PRO A 158 -1.13 27.49 3.31
CA PRO A 158 -2.56 27.74 3.11
C PRO A 158 -3.19 26.99 1.92
N ARG A 159 -2.38 26.44 1.00
CA ARG A 159 -2.83 25.60 -0.13
C ARG A 159 -2.81 24.11 0.20
N THR A 160 -2.25 23.69 1.34
CA THR A 160 -2.22 22.27 1.70
C THR A 160 -3.63 21.74 1.88
N ARG A 161 -4.01 20.81 1.01
CA ARG A 161 -5.33 20.20 0.97
C ARG A 161 -5.36 18.85 1.66
N MET A 162 -4.30 18.07 1.49
CA MET A 162 -4.24 16.69 1.94
C MET A 162 -2.82 16.30 2.36
N ILE A 163 -2.70 15.44 3.35
CA ILE A 163 -1.48 14.68 3.67
C ILE A 163 -1.78 13.20 3.43
N ILE A 164 -0.96 12.54 2.62
CA ILE A 164 -1.04 11.10 2.36
C ILE A 164 -0.11 10.38 3.33
N VAL A 165 -0.67 9.47 4.13
CA VAL A 165 0.05 8.63 5.08
C VAL A 165 -0.07 7.19 4.61
N ASN A 166 1.05 6.51 4.38
CA ASN A 166 1.06 5.08 4.10
C ASN A 166 1.70 4.32 5.26
N ALA A 167 0.89 3.53 5.98
CA ALA A 167 1.32 2.80 7.17
C ALA A 167 0.53 1.47 7.30
N PRO A 168 1.21 0.31 7.41
CA PRO A 168 2.64 0.09 7.25
C PRO A 168 3.19 0.55 5.90
N HIS A 169 4.34 1.22 5.93
CA HIS A 169 4.89 2.01 4.83
C HIS A 169 5.58 1.14 3.78
N ASN A 170 5.14 1.19 2.53
CA ASN A 170 5.89 0.67 1.39
C ASN A 170 6.79 1.78 0.83
N PRO A 171 8.13 1.66 0.92
CA PRO A 171 8.87 0.39 0.97
C PRO A 171 9.51 0.02 2.33
N SER A 172 9.49 0.91 3.33
CA SER A 172 10.33 0.78 4.55
C SER A 172 9.84 -0.22 5.61
N GLY A 173 8.54 -0.55 5.62
CA GLY A 173 7.86 -1.33 6.64
C GLY A 173 7.56 -0.57 7.94
N VAL A 174 7.84 0.74 8.03
CA VAL A 174 7.54 1.55 9.22
C VAL A 174 6.04 1.75 9.40
N SER A 175 5.57 1.74 10.64
CA SER A 175 4.19 2.07 11.00
C SER A 175 4.18 3.27 11.94
N LEU A 176 3.06 3.99 11.99
CA LEU A 176 2.90 5.10 12.94
C LEU A 176 2.66 4.57 14.36
N SER A 177 3.32 5.21 15.31
CA SER A 177 3.02 5.08 16.74
C SER A 177 1.82 5.96 17.13
N ARG A 178 1.26 5.71 18.33
CA ARG A 178 0.18 6.54 18.89
C ARG A 178 0.63 7.99 19.08
N ASP A 179 1.84 8.20 19.59
CA ASP A 179 2.41 9.54 19.78
C ASP A 179 2.56 10.29 18.45
N GLU A 180 2.86 9.59 17.36
CA GLU A 180 2.92 10.19 16.02
C GLU A 180 1.52 10.52 15.49
N LEU A 181 0.48 9.73 15.80
CA LEU A 181 -0.90 10.10 15.49
C LEU A 181 -1.33 11.35 16.27
N ASP A 182 -1.02 11.42 17.57
CA ASP A 182 -1.34 12.56 18.42
C ASP A 182 -0.63 13.82 17.90
N ARG A 183 0.65 13.72 17.54
CA ARG A 183 1.42 14.82 16.96
C ARG A 183 0.90 15.26 15.59
N LEU A 184 0.48 14.33 14.74
CA LEU A 184 -0.18 14.66 13.47
C LEU A 184 -1.49 15.42 13.72
N ALA A 185 -2.29 14.98 14.70
CA ALA A 185 -3.54 15.62 15.05
C ALA A 185 -3.33 17.04 15.57
N GLU A 186 -2.34 17.24 16.45
CA GLU A 186 -1.95 18.57 16.94
C GLU A 186 -1.55 19.50 15.80
N LEU A 187 -0.70 19.02 14.88
CA LEU A 187 -0.18 19.81 13.77
C LEU A 187 -1.29 20.33 12.83
N ILE A 188 -2.33 19.53 12.59
CA ILE A 188 -3.39 19.87 11.62
C ILE A 188 -4.70 20.34 12.26
N ARG A 189 -4.78 20.41 13.61
CA ARG A 189 -6.03 20.64 14.36
C ARG A 189 -6.82 21.83 13.84
N ASP A 190 -6.15 22.97 13.72
CA ASP A 190 -6.73 24.26 13.34
C ASP A 190 -6.71 24.52 11.82
N THR A 191 -6.62 23.45 11.03
CA THR A 191 -6.60 23.50 9.57
C THR A 191 -7.76 22.70 8.96
N ASN A 192 -8.00 22.91 7.66
CA ASN A 192 -8.91 22.10 6.86
C ASN A 192 -8.19 20.98 6.08
N ILE A 193 -6.97 20.64 6.48
CA ILE A 193 -6.17 19.60 5.83
C ILE A 193 -6.85 18.25 6.04
N LEU A 194 -7.08 17.53 4.94
CA LEU A 194 -7.59 16.16 4.94
C LEU A 194 -6.45 15.15 5.06
N LEU A 195 -6.77 13.93 5.48
CA LEU A 195 -5.83 12.81 5.45
C LEU A 195 -6.30 11.75 4.47
N LEU A 196 -5.34 11.08 3.84
CA LEU A 196 -5.54 9.83 3.15
C LEU A 196 -4.61 8.80 3.80
N GLY A 197 -5.18 7.86 4.54
CA GLY A 197 -4.49 6.72 5.11
C GLY A 197 -4.51 5.56 4.13
N ASP A 198 -3.38 5.31 3.45
CA ASP A 198 -3.15 4.07 2.72
C ASP A 198 -2.69 2.99 3.71
N GLU A 199 -3.66 2.21 4.19
CA GLU A 199 -3.47 1.19 5.23
C GLU A 199 -3.63 -0.23 4.64
N VAL A 200 -3.27 -0.43 3.37
CA VAL A 200 -3.45 -1.74 2.69
C VAL A 200 -2.66 -2.90 3.31
N TYR A 201 -1.69 -2.60 4.18
CA TYR A 201 -0.88 -3.56 4.93
C TYR A 201 -1.26 -3.62 6.42
N GLU A 202 -2.41 -3.08 6.83
CA GLU A 202 -2.86 -2.97 8.24
C GLU A 202 -2.73 -4.26 9.08
N HIS A 203 -2.85 -5.43 8.45
CA HIS A 203 -2.78 -6.75 9.11
C HIS A 203 -1.39 -7.39 9.10
N ILE A 204 -0.40 -6.70 8.53
CA ILE A 204 0.97 -7.17 8.38
C ILE A 204 1.87 -6.28 9.23
N VAL A 205 1.85 -6.49 10.54
CA VAL A 205 2.70 -5.82 11.54
C VAL A 205 3.44 -6.87 12.35
N PHE A 206 4.67 -6.59 12.76
CA PHE A 206 5.55 -7.61 13.33
C PHE A 206 6.01 -7.29 14.75
N ASP A 207 6.67 -8.27 15.36
CA ASP A 207 7.35 -8.15 16.65
C ASP A 207 6.40 -7.77 17.80
N GLY A 208 5.17 -8.27 17.73
CA GLY A 208 4.12 -8.01 18.73
C GLY A 208 3.54 -6.58 18.69
N GLN A 209 3.88 -5.79 17.67
CA GLN A 209 3.27 -4.47 17.48
C GLN A 209 1.83 -4.60 16.99
N SER A 210 1.05 -3.54 17.22
CA SER A 210 -0.29 -3.38 16.67
C SER A 210 -0.31 -2.23 15.69
N HIS A 211 -1.11 -2.36 14.63
CA HIS A 211 -1.35 -1.28 13.68
C HIS A 211 -2.15 -0.15 14.35
N ASN A 212 -1.64 1.08 14.27
CA ASN A 212 -2.36 2.27 14.73
C ASN A 212 -3.00 2.97 13.54
N SER A 213 -4.22 2.53 13.19
CA SER A 213 -5.01 3.13 12.12
C SER A 213 -5.38 4.58 12.44
N LEU A 214 -5.53 5.44 11.42
CA LEU A 214 -6.13 6.76 11.56
C LEU A 214 -7.53 6.71 12.18
N LEU A 215 -8.24 5.59 12.04
CA LEU A 215 -9.57 5.35 12.65
C LEU A 215 -9.51 5.28 14.18
N THR A 216 -8.35 4.98 14.77
CA THR A 216 -8.18 4.90 16.23
C THR A 216 -8.10 6.28 16.89
N HIS A 217 -7.82 7.34 16.13
CA HIS A 217 -7.72 8.71 16.64
C HIS A 217 -8.92 9.56 16.20
N LYS A 218 -9.80 9.93 17.14
CA LYS A 218 -11.09 10.59 16.85
C LYS A 218 -10.98 11.87 16.02
N GLU A 219 -9.98 12.72 16.26
CA GLU A 219 -9.81 13.95 15.47
C GLU A 219 -9.33 13.69 14.05
N LEU A 220 -8.53 12.64 13.84
CA LEU A 220 -7.99 12.28 12.53
C LEU A 220 -9.04 11.55 11.71
N ALA A 221 -9.74 10.58 12.31
CA ALA A 221 -10.82 9.82 11.68
C ALA A 221 -11.88 10.74 11.04
N ARG A 222 -12.22 11.86 11.69
CA ARG A 222 -13.20 12.86 11.19
C ARG A 222 -12.80 13.61 9.93
N ARG A 223 -11.56 13.47 9.47
CA ARG A 223 -11.01 14.15 8.28
C ARG A 223 -10.20 13.22 7.38
N SER A 224 -10.34 11.90 7.56
CA SER A 224 -9.55 10.89 6.85
C SER A 224 -10.37 10.10 5.84
N PHE A 225 -9.75 9.79 4.71
CA PHE A 225 -10.07 8.62 3.88
C PHE A 225 -9.13 7.49 4.29
N VAL A 226 -9.64 6.43 4.90
CA VAL A 226 -8.83 5.26 5.31
C VAL A 226 -9.08 4.12 4.33
N ILE A 227 -8.03 3.67 3.67
CA ILE A 227 -8.10 2.81 2.49
C ILE A 227 -7.44 1.46 2.78
N SER A 228 -8.14 0.40 2.39
CA SER A 228 -7.71 -0.98 2.60
C SER A 228 -7.79 -1.80 1.31
N SER A 229 -7.07 -2.94 1.28
CA SER A 229 -7.07 -3.86 0.14
C SER A 229 -7.27 -5.31 0.55
N PHE A 230 -8.35 -5.91 0.04
CA PHE A 230 -8.57 -7.36 0.17
C PHE A 230 -7.56 -8.15 -0.65
N GLY A 231 -7.10 -7.61 -1.78
CA GLY A 231 -6.05 -8.21 -2.59
C GLY A 231 -4.75 -8.44 -1.81
N LYS A 232 -4.38 -7.48 -0.96
CA LYS A 232 -3.19 -7.57 -0.09
C LYS A 232 -3.43 -8.50 1.10
N THR A 233 -4.61 -8.39 1.71
CA THR A 233 -5.02 -9.19 2.87
C THR A 233 -5.11 -10.69 2.57
N TYR A 234 -5.82 -11.07 1.50
CA TYR A 234 -6.16 -12.47 1.19
C TYR A 234 -5.32 -13.10 0.07
N HIS A 235 -4.18 -12.48 -0.28
CA HIS A 235 -3.23 -13.00 -1.27
C HIS A 235 -3.79 -13.15 -2.70
N ILE A 236 -4.77 -12.30 -3.05
CA ILE A 236 -5.52 -12.32 -4.31
C ILE A 236 -5.42 -10.95 -4.99
N THR A 237 -4.21 -10.43 -5.17
CA THR A 237 -3.96 -9.07 -5.67
C THR A 237 -4.62 -8.77 -7.02
N GLY A 238 -4.81 -9.80 -7.85
CA GLY A 238 -5.51 -9.72 -9.14
C GLY A 238 -7.02 -9.52 -9.05
N TRP A 239 -7.66 -9.77 -7.90
CA TRP A 239 -9.10 -9.60 -7.75
C TRP A 239 -9.53 -8.15 -7.69
N LYS A 240 -8.61 -7.23 -7.38
CA LYS A 240 -8.85 -5.78 -7.37
C LYS A 240 -10.15 -5.42 -6.63
N VAL A 241 -10.25 -5.86 -5.37
CA VAL A 241 -11.29 -5.41 -4.44
C VAL A 241 -10.61 -4.71 -3.26
N GLY A 242 -11.10 -3.51 -2.94
CA GLY A 242 -10.66 -2.70 -1.81
C GLY A 242 -11.84 -1.92 -1.25
N TYR A 243 -11.59 -1.09 -0.25
CA TYR A 243 -12.61 -0.20 0.29
C TYR A 243 -12.00 1.06 0.89
N CYS A 244 -12.83 2.07 1.04
CA CYS A 244 -12.52 3.29 1.78
C CYS A 244 -13.52 3.45 2.93
N ILE A 245 -13.03 3.84 4.09
CA ILE A 245 -13.80 4.31 5.24
C ILE A 245 -13.55 5.81 5.37
N ALA A 246 -14.62 6.60 5.35
CA ALA A 246 -14.53 8.03 5.59
C ALA A 246 -15.84 8.55 6.19
N PRO A 247 -15.81 9.63 6.98
CA PRO A 247 -17.01 10.29 7.48
C PRO A 247 -18.00 10.60 6.37
N VAL A 248 -19.30 10.63 6.70
CA VAL A 248 -20.40 10.76 5.74
C VAL A 248 -20.19 11.87 4.70
N ALA A 249 -19.71 13.05 5.12
CA ALA A 249 -19.44 14.16 4.20
C ALA A 249 -18.35 13.83 3.16
N LEU A 250 -17.28 13.15 3.58
CA LEU A 250 -16.19 12.75 2.69
C LEU A 250 -16.58 11.55 1.82
N SER A 251 -17.23 10.55 2.40
CA SER A 251 -17.78 9.40 1.67
C SER A 251 -18.77 9.83 0.59
N THR A 252 -19.58 10.86 0.83
CA THR A 252 -20.50 11.42 -0.17
C THR A 252 -19.77 11.93 -1.41
N GLU A 253 -18.68 12.69 -1.24
CA GLU A 253 -17.90 13.20 -2.38
C GLU A 253 -17.11 12.10 -3.08
N LEU A 254 -16.50 11.17 -2.34
CA LEU A 254 -15.82 10.00 -2.92
C LEU A 254 -16.77 9.17 -3.78
N ARG A 255 -17.99 8.92 -3.29
CA ARG A 255 -19.04 8.17 -3.99
C ARG A 255 -19.47 8.81 -5.31
N LYS A 256 -19.53 10.15 -5.38
CA LYS A 256 -19.83 10.87 -6.64
C LYS A 256 -18.77 10.65 -7.71
N VAL A 257 -17.51 10.48 -7.31
CA VAL A 257 -16.43 10.15 -8.24
C VAL A 257 -16.46 8.66 -8.58
N HIS A 258 -16.48 7.79 -7.58
CA HIS A 258 -16.52 6.33 -7.73
C HIS A 258 -17.58 5.85 -8.74
N GLN A 259 -18.80 6.38 -8.62
CA GLN A 259 -19.93 5.99 -9.49
C GLN A 259 -19.67 6.21 -10.99
N TYR A 260 -18.70 7.08 -11.35
CA TYR A 260 -18.31 7.37 -12.73
C TYR A 260 -16.92 6.86 -13.11
N ILE A 261 -16.14 6.33 -12.17
CA ILE A 261 -14.90 5.61 -12.49
C ILE A 261 -15.26 4.18 -12.94
N THR A 262 -15.94 3.43 -12.08
CA THR A 262 -16.26 2.01 -12.30
C THR A 262 -17.74 1.67 -12.12
N PHE A 263 -18.53 2.59 -11.56
CA PHE A 263 -19.92 2.39 -11.12
C PHE A 263 -20.08 1.34 -10.01
N CYS A 264 -19.57 0.13 -10.16
CA CYS A 264 -19.57 -0.88 -9.10
C CYS A 264 -18.41 -1.87 -9.28
N THR A 265 -18.04 -2.55 -8.19
CA THR A 265 -17.00 -3.59 -8.16
C THR A 265 -17.61 -4.99 -8.36
N PRO A 266 -16.90 -6.00 -8.93
CA PRO A 266 -17.48 -7.31 -9.26
C PRO A 266 -18.24 -8.02 -8.13
N THR A 267 -19.54 -8.25 -8.34
CA THR A 267 -20.49 -8.77 -7.34
C THR A 267 -20.08 -10.12 -6.72
N PRO A 268 -19.69 -11.17 -7.49
CA PRO A 268 -19.33 -12.46 -6.89
C PRO A 268 -18.13 -12.37 -5.93
N MET A 269 -17.16 -11.52 -6.25
CA MET A 269 -15.97 -11.33 -5.41
C MET A 269 -16.34 -10.65 -4.09
N GLN A 270 -17.21 -9.63 -4.13
CA GLN A 270 -17.65 -8.95 -2.92
C GLN A 270 -18.40 -9.89 -1.97
N LEU A 271 -19.32 -10.70 -2.52
CA LEU A 271 -20.10 -11.66 -1.73
C LEU A 271 -19.20 -12.75 -1.14
N ALA A 272 -18.25 -13.27 -1.91
CA ALA A 272 -17.30 -14.27 -1.44
C ALA A 272 -16.38 -13.75 -0.32
N ILE A 273 -15.89 -12.51 -0.45
CA ILE A 273 -15.10 -11.86 0.60
C ILE A 273 -15.94 -11.69 1.87
N ALA A 274 -17.19 -11.24 1.76
CA ALA A 274 -18.08 -11.07 2.90
C ALA A 274 -18.30 -12.39 3.65
N ASP A 275 -18.56 -13.48 2.94
CA ASP A 275 -18.69 -14.82 3.54
C ASP A 275 -17.41 -15.24 4.25
N TYR A 276 -16.26 -15.04 3.62
CA TYR A 276 -14.97 -15.42 4.20
C TYR A 276 -14.68 -14.62 5.48
N MET A 277 -14.90 -13.31 5.47
CA MET A 277 -14.74 -12.45 6.66
C MET A 277 -15.62 -12.87 7.83
N ASN A 278 -16.85 -13.30 7.54
CA ASN A 278 -17.82 -13.72 8.56
C ASN A 278 -17.54 -15.12 9.10
N THR A 279 -17.02 -16.01 8.26
CA THR A 279 -16.76 -17.42 8.63
C THR A 279 -15.36 -17.65 9.18
N HIS A 280 -14.40 -16.81 8.82
CA HIS A 280 -12.99 -16.88 9.25
C HIS A 280 -12.49 -15.51 9.76
N PRO A 281 -13.15 -14.90 10.76
CA PRO A 281 -12.76 -13.60 11.30
C PRO A 281 -11.34 -13.60 11.92
N GLU A 282 -10.83 -14.76 12.31
CA GLU A 282 -9.50 -14.97 12.88
C GLU A 282 -8.36 -14.75 11.86
N TYR A 283 -8.62 -15.02 10.57
CA TYR A 283 -7.58 -15.02 9.53
C TYR A 283 -6.76 -13.72 9.49
N GLU A 284 -7.43 -12.58 9.66
CA GLU A 284 -6.77 -11.27 9.67
C GLU A 284 -5.74 -11.12 10.79
N SER A 285 -6.02 -11.72 11.96
CA SER A 285 -5.11 -11.67 13.12
C SER A 285 -3.93 -12.64 12.97
N GLU A 286 -4.07 -13.67 12.14
CA GLU A 286 -3.02 -14.65 11.85
C GLU A 286 -2.00 -14.16 10.82
N LEU A 287 -2.36 -13.18 9.99
CA LEU A 287 -1.51 -12.65 8.91
C LEU A 287 -0.18 -12.09 9.40
N SER A 288 -0.17 -11.43 10.55
CA SER A 288 1.05 -10.88 11.16
C SER A 288 2.06 -11.98 11.45
N GLY A 289 1.64 -13.07 12.10
CA GLY A 289 2.51 -14.22 12.39
C GLY A 289 2.97 -14.94 11.12
N PHE A 290 2.06 -15.15 10.17
CA PHE A 290 2.35 -15.79 8.88
C PHE A 290 3.44 -15.05 8.08
N TYR A 291 3.34 -13.72 7.97
CA TYR A 291 4.34 -12.94 7.25
C TYR A 291 5.61 -12.70 8.06
N GLN A 292 5.54 -12.68 9.39
CA GLN A 292 6.73 -12.56 10.24
C GLN A 292 7.66 -13.76 10.04
N GLU A 293 7.11 -14.98 9.98
CA GLU A 293 7.89 -16.19 9.69
C GLU A 293 8.63 -16.07 8.35
N LYS A 294 7.95 -15.57 7.31
CA LYS A 294 8.57 -15.35 5.98
C LYS A 294 9.65 -14.28 6.01
N ARG A 295 9.41 -13.16 6.70
CA ARG A 295 10.42 -12.11 6.92
C ARG A 295 11.65 -12.70 7.60
N ASP A 296 11.45 -13.48 8.67
CA ASP A 296 12.51 -14.04 9.49
C ASP A 296 13.32 -15.09 8.73
N ILE A 297 12.66 -15.92 7.91
CA ILE A 297 13.32 -16.82 6.95
C ILE A 297 14.19 -16.00 6.00
N PHE A 298 13.63 -15.00 5.31
CA PHE A 298 14.40 -14.21 4.35
C PHE A 298 15.61 -13.53 5.01
N CYS A 299 15.41 -12.89 6.17
CA CYS A 299 16.47 -12.27 6.95
C CYS A 299 17.53 -13.29 7.38
N HIS A 300 17.12 -14.49 7.81
CA HIS A 300 18.05 -15.56 8.17
C HIS A 300 18.93 -15.98 7.00
N GLU A 301 18.33 -16.15 5.83
CA GLU A 301 19.00 -16.63 4.62
C GLU A 301 20.00 -15.60 4.06
N ILE A 302 19.75 -14.30 4.23
CA ILE A 302 20.67 -13.24 3.77
C ILE A 302 21.67 -12.77 4.83
N ARG A 303 21.56 -13.20 6.10
CA ARG A 303 22.38 -12.67 7.22
C ARG A 303 23.90 -12.86 7.06
N ARG A 304 24.33 -13.79 6.22
CA ARG A 304 25.74 -14.09 5.94
C ARG A 304 26.26 -13.39 4.68
N SER A 305 25.39 -12.73 3.93
CA SER A 305 25.77 -11.88 2.80
C SER A 305 26.41 -10.59 3.30
N ARG A 306 26.91 -9.78 2.36
CA ARG A 306 27.40 -8.42 2.64
C ARG A 306 26.30 -7.35 2.68
N PHE A 307 25.01 -7.71 2.56
CA PHE A 307 23.92 -6.75 2.72
C PHE A 307 23.74 -6.33 4.19
N GLY A 308 23.62 -5.02 4.44
CA GLY A 308 23.15 -4.50 5.71
C GLY A 308 21.62 -4.43 5.74
N PHE A 309 20.98 -4.77 6.85
CA PHE A 309 19.53 -4.61 6.99
C PHE A 309 19.09 -4.53 8.45
N THR A 310 17.95 -3.89 8.68
CA THR A 310 17.17 -4.00 9.92
C THR A 310 15.86 -4.69 9.59
N PRO A 311 15.45 -5.75 10.32
CA PRO A 311 14.19 -6.44 10.03
C PRO A 311 13.01 -5.46 9.97
N ALA A 312 12.28 -5.51 8.87
CA ALA A 312 11.10 -4.66 8.65
C ALA A 312 10.08 -4.86 9.77
N LYS A 313 9.32 -3.80 10.10
CA LYS A 313 8.33 -3.81 11.20
C LYS A 313 6.89 -4.03 10.72
N GLY A 314 6.66 -4.01 9.42
CA GLY A 314 5.37 -4.30 8.81
C GLY A 314 5.45 -4.34 7.29
N GLY A 315 4.31 -4.61 6.66
CA GLY A 315 4.23 -4.94 5.25
C GLY A 315 5.00 -6.22 4.91
N TYR A 316 5.10 -6.56 3.63
CA TYR A 316 5.82 -7.75 3.18
C TYR A 316 7.11 -7.43 2.40
N PHE A 317 7.75 -6.33 2.78
CA PHE A 317 8.95 -5.81 2.14
C PHE A 317 10.11 -5.71 3.14
N GLN A 318 11.32 -6.04 2.68
CA GLN A 318 12.56 -5.87 3.42
C GLN A 318 13.50 -4.96 2.63
N LEU A 319 13.93 -3.87 3.26
CA LEU A 319 15.01 -3.04 2.72
C LEU A 319 16.37 -3.64 3.03
N ALA A 320 17.28 -3.54 2.08
CA ALA A 320 18.66 -3.97 2.22
C ALA A 320 19.61 -2.91 1.68
N ASP A 321 20.62 -2.58 2.49
CA ASP A 321 21.76 -1.74 2.16
C ASP A 321 22.84 -2.56 1.48
N TYR A 322 23.28 -2.13 0.29
CA TYR A 322 24.29 -2.82 -0.50
C TYR A 322 25.65 -2.09 -0.54
N SER A 323 25.88 -1.15 0.37
CA SER A 323 27.10 -0.32 0.40
C SER A 323 28.40 -1.13 0.50
N GLN A 324 28.35 -2.31 1.11
CA GLN A 324 29.50 -3.22 1.23
C GLN A 324 29.67 -4.16 0.02
N ILE A 325 28.81 -4.05 -0.99
CA ILE A 325 28.80 -4.91 -2.19
C ILE A 325 29.23 -4.13 -3.43
N SER A 326 28.67 -2.94 -3.65
CA SER A 326 28.87 -2.16 -4.87
C SER A 326 28.76 -0.65 -4.63
N ASP A 327 29.42 0.13 -5.50
CA ASP A 327 29.32 1.59 -5.58
C ASP A 327 28.33 2.08 -6.65
N MET A 328 27.63 1.16 -7.33
CA MET A 328 26.60 1.50 -8.31
C MET A 328 25.43 2.24 -7.66
N ASP A 329 24.76 3.13 -8.42
CA ASP A 329 23.43 3.62 -8.04
C ASP A 329 22.44 2.44 -7.97
N ASP A 330 21.35 2.60 -7.24
CA ASP A 330 20.46 1.49 -6.88
C ASP A 330 19.70 0.94 -8.09
N VAL A 331 19.40 1.76 -9.09
CA VAL A 331 18.78 1.33 -10.36
C VAL A 331 19.76 0.44 -11.12
N SER A 332 21.00 0.90 -11.30
CA SER A 332 22.06 0.12 -11.95
C SER A 332 22.35 -1.16 -11.18
N PHE A 333 22.41 -1.09 -9.84
CA PHE A 333 22.64 -2.24 -8.98
C PHE A 333 21.48 -3.25 -9.06
N ALA A 334 20.22 -2.80 -9.02
CA ALA A 334 19.06 -3.70 -9.12
C ALA A 334 19.01 -4.42 -10.47
N ARG A 335 19.38 -3.74 -11.57
CA ARG A 335 19.52 -4.39 -12.88
C ARG A 335 20.64 -5.42 -12.86
N TRP A 336 21.83 -5.06 -12.37
CA TRP A 336 22.97 -5.98 -12.25
C TRP A 336 22.66 -7.20 -11.37
N LEU A 337 22.01 -6.99 -10.22
CA LEU A 337 21.58 -8.06 -9.32
C LEU A 337 20.62 -9.02 -10.03
N THR A 338 19.74 -8.48 -10.89
CA THR A 338 18.81 -9.30 -11.67
C THR A 338 19.53 -10.10 -12.75
N THR A 339 20.43 -9.48 -13.52
CA THR A 339 21.08 -10.14 -14.67
C THR A 339 22.24 -11.05 -14.30
N GLU A 340 23.06 -10.65 -13.33
CA GLU A 340 24.28 -11.36 -12.95
C GLU A 340 24.09 -12.26 -11.72
N ALA A 341 23.43 -11.74 -10.67
CA ALA A 341 23.18 -12.51 -9.45
C ALA A 341 21.88 -13.33 -9.50
N GLY A 342 21.01 -13.07 -10.49
CA GLY A 342 19.77 -13.80 -10.71
C GLY A 342 18.72 -13.58 -9.62
N VAL A 343 18.70 -12.42 -8.97
CA VAL A 343 17.65 -12.03 -8.00
C VAL A 343 17.17 -10.62 -8.32
N ALA A 344 15.87 -10.46 -8.60
CA ALA A 344 15.30 -9.16 -8.89
C ALA A 344 14.84 -8.44 -7.62
N ALA A 345 15.19 -7.17 -7.50
CA ALA A 345 14.77 -6.26 -6.42
C ALA A 345 14.19 -4.97 -7.03
N ILE A 346 13.69 -4.07 -6.17
CA ILE A 346 13.29 -2.72 -6.60
C ILE A 346 14.27 -1.68 -6.02
N PRO A 347 14.85 -0.79 -6.84
CA PRO A 347 15.58 0.37 -6.34
C PRO A 347 14.68 1.27 -5.49
N VAL A 348 15.16 1.80 -4.36
CA VAL A 348 14.34 2.68 -3.51
C VAL A 348 14.25 4.10 -4.07
N SER A 349 15.26 4.55 -4.81
CA SER A 349 15.36 5.89 -5.39
C SER A 349 14.18 6.26 -6.30
N VAL A 350 13.58 5.28 -6.97
CA VAL A 350 12.42 5.47 -7.87
C VAL A 350 11.14 5.87 -7.12
N PHE A 351 11.14 5.75 -5.80
CA PHE A 351 10.06 6.20 -4.93
C PHE A 351 10.33 7.59 -4.33
N CYS A 352 11.41 8.26 -4.70
CA CYS A 352 11.78 9.57 -4.17
C CYS A 352 11.80 10.63 -5.28
N GLU A 353 11.30 11.84 -4.99
CA GLU A 353 11.49 13.01 -5.86
C GLU A 353 12.99 13.37 -5.90
N GLN A 354 13.63 13.38 -4.73
CA GLN A 354 15.06 13.67 -4.58
C GLN A 354 15.75 12.53 -3.82
N PRO A 355 16.21 11.49 -4.54
CA PRO A 355 16.91 10.38 -3.89
C PRO A 355 18.22 10.86 -3.26
N LYS A 356 18.50 10.40 -2.03
CA LYS A 356 19.77 10.66 -1.36
C LYS A 356 20.88 9.92 -2.13
N PRO A 357 21.89 10.60 -2.71
CA PRO A 357 22.87 9.97 -3.60
C PRO A 357 23.65 8.80 -2.97
N ASP A 358 23.86 8.87 -1.66
CA ASP A 358 24.58 7.84 -0.90
C ASP A 358 23.66 6.74 -0.34
N ALA A 359 22.34 6.85 -0.51
CA ALA A 359 21.39 5.84 -0.04
C ALA A 359 21.37 4.63 -0.99
N ARG A 360 22.22 3.65 -0.69
CA ARG A 360 22.37 2.40 -1.43
C ARG A 360 21.36 1.35 -0.96
N LEU A 361 20.07 1.65 -1.15
CA LEU A 361 18.97 0.83 -0.65
C LEU A 361 18.19 0.18 -1.80
N ILE A 362 17.92 -1.12 -1.65
CA ILE A 362 16.97 -1.86 -2.50
C ILE A 362 15.90 -2.53 -1.64
N ARG A 363 14.73 -2.76 -2.25
CA ARG A 363 13.58 -3.40 -1.61
C ARG A 363 13.36 -4.80 -2.18
N PHE A 364 13.32 -5.78 -1.29
CA PHE A 364 12.90 -7.15 -1.58
C PHE A 364 11.48 -7.41 -1.07
N CYS A 365 10.70 -8.22 -1.78
CA CYS A 365 9.41 -8.71 -1.37
C CYS A 365 9.54 -10.14 -0.81
N PHE A 366 9.27 -10.33 0.47
CA PHE A 366 9.32 -11.66 1.11
C PHE A 366 7.96 -12.37 1.16
N ALA A 367 6.91 -11.81 0.53
CA ALA A 367 5.68 -12.54 0.26
C ALA A 367 5.92 -13.60 -0.82
N LYS A 368 6.63 -14.67 -0.43
CA LYS A 368 7.00 -15.78 -1.30
C LYS A 368 6.92 -17.12 -0.54
N ASN A 369 6.93 -18.21 -1.29
CA ASN A 369 7.12 -19.55 -0.76
C ASN A 369 8.49 -19.65 -0.09
N GLU A 370 8.58 -20.47 0.95
CA GLU A 370 9.82 -20.65 1.71
C GLU A 370 10.99 -21.09 0.81
N GLU A 371 10.73 -22.01 -0.14
CA GLU A 371 11.72 -22.46 -1.11
C GLU A 371 12.27 -21.29 -1.96
N THR A 372 11.39 -20.39 -2.41
CA THR A 372 11.78 -19.19 -3.16
C THR A 372 12.71 -18.29 -2.33
N LEU A 373 12.40 -18.11 -1.04
CA LEU A 373 13.19 -17.28 -0.13
C LEU A 373 14.57 -17.90 0.13
N LYS A 374 14.64 -19.21 0.36
CA LYS A 374 15.89 -19.96 0.54
C LYS A 374 16.79 -19.86 -0.69
N HIS A 375 16.25 -20.15 -1.88
CA HIS A 375 17.01 -20.04 -3.13
C HIS A 375 17.46 -18.61 -3.42
N ALA A 376 16.67 -17.59 -3.05
CA ALA A 376 17.11 -16.21 -3.17
C ALA A 376 18.27 -15.91 -2.23
N GLY A 377 18.19 -16.30 -0.96
CA GLY A 377 19.26 -16.09 0.01
C GLY A 377 20.56 -16.81 -0.34
N GLU A 378 20.49 -18.04 -0.89
CA GLU A 378 21.66 -18.76 -1.42
C GLU A 378 22.38 -17.98 -2.51
N ARG A 379 21.65 -17.29 -3.40
CA ARG A 379 22.23 -16.44 -4.45
C ARG A 379 22.82 -15.16 -3.86
N LEU A 380 22.08 -14.50 -2.96
CA LEU A 380 22.49 -13.25 -2.32
C LEU A 380 23.71 -13.44 -1.41
N CYS A 381 23.88 -14.58 -0.75
CA CYS A 381 25.05 -14.89 0.09
C CYS A 381 26.35 -15.14 -0.70
N ARG A 382 26.30 -15.22 -2.03
CA ARG A 382 27.51 -15.26 -2.88
C ARG A 382 28.09 -13.88 -3.14
N LEU A 383 27.35 -12.83 -2.76
CA LEU A 383 27.69 -11.43 -2.99
C LEU A 383 28.56 -10.86 -1.91
#